data_AF-A0A5J4XPA8-F1
#
_entry.id   AF-A0A5J4XPA8-F1
#
_cell.length_a   1.000
_cell.length_b   1.000
_cell.length_c   1.000
_cell.angle_alpha   90.00
_cell.angle_beta   90.00
_cell.angle_gamma   90.00
#
_symmetry.space_group_name_H-M   'P 1'
#
loop_
_entity.id
_entity.type
_entity.pdbx_description
1 polymer ?
#
loop_
_entity_poly.entity_id
_entity_poly.type
_entity_poly.pdbx_seq_one_letter_code
_entity_poly.pdbx_strand_id
1 'polypeptide(L)'
;LETYAQNWADEGQFVHSYGAYGENLAEGDGNGWTSAADAASSAVDLWYNEVTLYDYSNAVFSSATGHFTQLVWVASTQIGFGAYLTSSGEWLIVAEFDPPGNVEGEFAANVLQS
;
A
#
# COMPACT_ATOMS: atom_id res chain seq x y z
N LEU A 1 -1.84 -6.83 -12.18
CA LEU A 1 -1.79 -6.41 -10.77
C LEU A 1 -3.14 -6.59 -10.09
N GLU A 2 -4.21 -5.96 -10.55
CA GLU A 2 -5.55 -6.08 -9.95
C GLU A 2 -5.98 -7.54 -9.67
N THR A 3 -5.92 -8.43 -10.66
CA THR A 3 -6.25 -9.85 -10.44
C THR A 3 -5.36 -10.53 -9.39
N TYR A 4 -4.09 -10.17 -9.31
CA TYR A 4 -3.19 -10.74 -8.29
C TYR A 4 -3.54 -10.21 -6.90
N ALA A 5 -3.71 -8.89 -6.78
CA ALA A 5 -4.13 -8.23 -5.55
C ALA A 5 -5.48 -8.77 -5.04
N GLN A 6 -6.46 -8.94 -5.93
CA GLN A 6 -7.77 -9.49 -5.57
C GLN A 6 -7.66 -10.95 -5.13
N ASN A 7 -6.92 -11.78 -5.85
CA ASN A 7 -6.70 -13.18 -5.43
C ASN A 7 -6.05 -13.26 -4.04
N TRP A 8 -5.12 -12.36 -3.73
CA TRP A 8 -4.49 -12.31 -2.41
C TRP A 8 -5.45 -11.78 -1.32
N ALA A 9 -6.22 -10.73 -1.63
CA ALA A 9 -7.23 -10.21 -0.72
C ALA A 9 -8.28 -11.28 -0.37
N ASP A 10 -8.67 -12.12 -1.34
CA ASP A 10 -9.65 -13.20 -1.17
C ASP A 10 -9.19 -14.31 -0.21
N GLU A 11 -7.88 -14.44 0.08
CA GLU A 11 -7.36 -15.32 1.13
C GLU A 11 -7.72 -14.80 2.54
N GLY A 12 -8.09 -13.53 2.66
CA GLY A 12 -8.59 -12.92 3.89
C GLY A 12 -7.55 -12.88 5.01
N GLN A 13 -6.26 -12.82 4.67
CA GLN A 13 -5.16 -12.76 5.64
C GLN A 13 -4.49 -11.37 5.61
N PHE A 14 -4.39 -10.71 6.77
CA PHE A 14 -3.62 -9.46 6.92
C PHE A 14 -2.12 -9.76 7.05
N VAL A 15 -1.52 -10.26 5.97
CA VAL A 15 -0.08 -10.57 5.86
C VAL A 15 0.37 -10.37 4.43
N HIS A 16 1.65 -10.02 4.25
CA HIS A 16 2.22 -9.83 2.93
C HIS A 16 2.23 -11.12 2.11
N SER A 17 1.99 -11.01 0.79
CA SER A 17 2.03 -12.16 -0.13
C SER A 17 3.45 -12.67 -0.36
N TYR A 18 4.46 -11.82 -0.12
CA TYR A 18 5.86 -12.05 -0.50
C TYR A 18 6.03 -12.36 -2.00
N GLY A 19 5.13 -11.81 -2.82
CA GLY A 19 5.10 -11.94 -4.27
C GLY A 19 6.22 -11.16 -4.98
N ALA A 20 6.08 -11.06 -6.31
CA ALA A 20 7.07 -10.39 -7.17
C ALA A 20 6.86 -8.86 -7.28
N TYR A 21 5.79 -8.33 -6.68
CA TYR A 21 5.37 -6.94 -6.79
C TYR A 21 5.63 -6.20 -5.47
N GLY A 22 5.61 -4.87 -5.52
CA GLY A 22 5.55 -4.06 -4.31
C GLY A 22 4.15 -4.15 -3.71
N GLU A 23 4.00 -4.10 -2.40
CA GLU A 23 2.72 -4.39 -1.75
C GLU A 23 2.44 -3.48 -0.56
N ASN A 24 1.24 -2.90 -0.52
CA ASN A 24 0.68 -2.25 0.66
C ASN A 24 -0.58 -2.99 1.12
N LEU A 25 -0.76 -3.08 2.44
CA LEU A 25 -1.93 -3.69 3.07
C LEU A 25 -2.63 -2.69 4.00
N ALA A 26 -3.96 -2.74 4.06
CA ALA A 26 -4.74 -2.04 5.07
C ALA A 26 -5.96 -2.86 5.45
N GLU A 27 -6.35 -2.81 6.73
CA GLU A 27 -7.56 -3.45 7.23
C GLU A 27 -8.30 -2.46 8.13
N GLY A 28 -9.63 -2.38 7.99
CA GLY A 28 -10.44 -1.49 8.81
C GLY A 28 -11.94 -1.54 8.53
N ASP A 29 -12.70 -0.93 9.41
CA ASP A 29 -14.16 -0.79 9.32
C ASP A 29 -14.62 0.65 9.63
N GLY A 30 -15.93 0.90 9.49
CA GLY A 30 -16.53 2.16 9.92
C GLY A 30 -16.24 3.35 9.00
N ASN A 31 -16.06 4.54 9.57
CA ASN A 31 -16.00 5.83 8.86
C ASN A 31 -15.05 5.82 7.65
N GLY A 32 -15.61 5.82 6.43
CA GLY A 32 -14.85 5.80 5.18
C GLY A 32 -14.62 4.40 4.59
N TRP A 33 -15.01 3.33 5.28
CA TRP A 33 -14.87 1.93 4.85
C TRP A 33 -16.24 1.31 4.52
N THR A 34 -17.06 2.04 3.77
CA THR A 34 -18.47 1.68 3.51
C THR A 34 -18.68 0.85 2.24
N SER A 35 -17.69 0.83 1.36
CA SER A 35 -17.66 0.03 0.14
C SER A 35 -16.21 -0.29 -0.21
N ALA A 36 -15.97 -1.23 -1.14
CA ALA A 36 -14.63 -1.53 -1.61
C ALA A 36 -13.87 -0.28 -2.12
N ALA A 37 -14.57 0.63 -2.81
CA ALA A 37 -13.98 1.86 -3.32
C ALA A 37 -13.64 2.85 -2.19
N ASP A 38 -14.54 3.02 -1.22
CA ASP A 38 -14.29 3.90 -0.07
C ASP A 38 -13.15 3.36 0.80
N ALA A 39 -13.13 2.04 1.01
CA ALA A 39 -12.07 1.34 1.73
C ALA A 39 -10.70 1.51 1.04
N ALA A 40 -10.64 1.37 -0.29
CA ALA A 40 -9.41 1.63 -1.04
C ALA A 40 -8.95 3.10 -0.92
N SER A 41 -9.87 4.06 -0.97
CA SER A 41 -9.54 5.47 -0.76
C SER A 41 -9.01 5.73 0.65
N SER A 42 -9.66 5.15 1.66
CA SER A 42 -9.25 5.28 3.07
C SER A 42 -7.89 4.64 3.31
N ALA A 43 -7.60 3.49 2.68
CA ALA A 43 -6.29 2.84 2.73
C ALA A 43 -5.19 3.74 2.15
N VAL A 44 -5.44 4.36 0.98
CA VAL A 44 -4.50 5.29 0.35
C VAL A 44 -4.22 6.50 1.25
N ASP A 45 -5.24 7.08 1.88
CA ASP A 45 -5.06 8.19 2.81
C ASP A 45 -4.23 7.78 4.03
N LEU A 46 -4.48 6.60 4.60
CA LEU A 46 -3.70 6.06 5.73
C LEU A 46 -2.23 5.87 5.35
N TRP A 47 -1.96 5.22 4.22
CA TRP A 47 -0.61 5.00 3.73
C TRP A 47 0.11 6.30 3.42
N TYR A 48 -0.55 7.25 2.76
CA TYR A 48 0.05 8.53 2.41
C TYR A 48 0.40 9.37 3.65
N ASN A 49 -0.41 9.31 4.71
CA ASN A 49 -0.18 10.06 5.95
C ASN A 49 1.15 9.74 6.65
N GLU A 50 1.76 8.59 6.35
CA GLU A 50 3.13 8.28 6.80
C GLU A 50 4.18 9.28 6.29
N VAL A 51 3.86 10.09 5.27
CA VAL A 51 4.69 11.23 4.84
C VAL A 51 5.11 12.14 5.98
N THR A 52 4.27 12.25 7.02
CA THR A 52 4.55 13.06 8.22
C THR A 52 5.71 12.53 9.06
N LEU A 53 6.08 11.26 8.86
CA LEU A 53 7.17 10.56 9.54
C LEU A 53 8.41 10.40 8.66
N TYR A 54 8.33 10.72 7.37
CA TYR A 54 9.42 10.48 6.42
C TYR A 54 10.47 11.61 6.47
N ASP A 55 11.72 11.22 6.73
CA ASP A 55 12.87 12.12 6.71
C ASP A 55 13.55 12.11 5.33
N TYR A 56 13.20 13.08 4.49
CA TYR A 56 13.80 13.25 3.16
C TYR A 56 15.32 13.48 3.19
N SER A 57 15.88 13.96 4.31
CA SER A 57 17.33 14.17 4.44
C SER A 57 18.08 12.88 4.74
N ASN A 58 17.38 11.86 5.24
CA ASN A 58 17.86 10.52 5.49
C ASN A 58 16.95 9.50 4.79
N ALA A 59 16.96 9.53 3.45
CA ALA A 59 16.10 8.74 2.59
C ALA A 59 16.46 7.24 2.62
N VAL A 60 15.96 6.54 3.63
CA VAL A 60 16.14 5.10 3.85
C VAL A 60 14.82 4.43 4.21
N PHE A 61 14.78 3.10 4.12
CA PHE A 61 13.60 2.35 4.54
C PHE A 61 13.33 2.49 6.05
N SER A 62 12.05 2.58 6.39
CA SER A 62 11.53 2.43 7.75
C SER A 62 10.17 1.76 7.68
N SER A 63 9.87 0.88 8.65
CA SER A 63 8.56 0.26 8.77
C SER A 63 7.44 1.27 9.05
N ALA A 64 7.76 2.50 9.47
CA ALA A 64 6.80 3.56 9.73
C ALA A 64 6.45 4.39 8.48
N THR A 65 7.19 4.22 7.38
CA THR A 65 7.04 5.02 6.15
C THR A 65 7.00 4.17 4.88
N GLY A 66 7.00 2.85 5.02
CA GLY A 66 7.09 1.90 3.92
C GLY A 66 5.91 2.00 2.95
N HIS A 67 4.70 2.27 3.46
CA HIS A 67 3.53 2.37 2.61
C HIS A 67 3.53 3.67 1.82
N PHE A 68 3.85 4.79 2.48
CA PHE A 68 4.01 6.08 1.80
C PHE A 68 5.07 6.01 0.70
N THR A 69 6.25 5.48 1.04
CA THR A 69 7.38 5.42 0.10
C THR A 69 7.08 4.55 -1.11
N GLN A 70 6.37 3.43 -0.95
CA GLN A 70 5.87 2.63 -2.08
C GLN A 70 4.83 3.40 -2.91
N LEU A 71 3.91 4.12 -2.26
CA LEU A 71 2.81 4.81 -2.94
C LEU A 71 3.30 5.92 -3.87
N VAL A 72 4.37 6.63 -3.49
CA VAL A 72 4.96 7.74 -4.26
C VAL A 72 6.20 7.34 -5.07
N TRP A 73 6.53 6.05 -5.14
CA TRP A 73 7.73 5.55 -5.77
C TRP A 73 7.75 5.85 -7.27
N VAL A 74 8.62 6.78 -7.71
CA VAL A 74 8.65 7.28 -9.11
C VAL A 74 8.75 6.16 -10.15
N ALA A 75 9.54 5.11 -9.89
CA ALA A 75 9.71 4.03 -10.84
C ALA A 75 8.51 3.09 -10.95
N SER A 76 7.61 3.05 -9.95
CA SER A 76 6.39 2.23 -10.00
C SER A 76 5.37 2.88 -10.93
N THR A 77 5.00 2.19 -12.01
CA THR A 77 4.16 2.76 -13.09
C THR A 77 2.78 2.16 -13.17
N GLN A 78 2.58 1.03 -12.49
CA GLN A 78 1.31 0.32 -12.46
C GLN A 78 0.95 0.03 -11.00
N ILE A 79 -0.34 0.13 -10.71
CA ILE A 79 -0.93 -0.25 -9.43
C ILE A 79 -2.19 -1.07 -9.69
N GLY A 80 -2.46 -2.06 -8.84
CA GLY A 80 -3.72 -2.81 -8.86
C GLY A 80 -4.20 -3.09 -7.45
N PHE A 81 -5.51 -2.95 -7.22
CA PHE A 81 -6.13 -3.14 -5.92
C PHE A 81 -6.94 -4.43 -5.87
N GLY A 82 -6.94 -5.06 -4.70
CA GLY A 82 -7.88 -6.08 -4.28
C GLY A 82 -8.59 -5.63 -3.01
N ALA A 83 -9.87 -5.98 -2.90
CA ALA A 83 -10.66 -5.66 -1.72
C ALA A 83 -11.49 -6.87 -1.30
N TYR A 84 -11.47 -7.19 -0.01
CA TYR A 84 -12.22 -8.30 0.57
C TYR A 84 -12.94 -7.85 1.83
N LEU A 85 -14.25 -8.06 1.91
CA LEU A 85 -15.02 -7.83 3.13
C LEU A 85 -14.97 -9.10 3.98
N THR A 86 -14.25 -9.04 5.10
CA THR A 86 -14.07 -10.16 6.01
C THR A 86 -15.38 -10.52 6.70
N SER A 87 -15.43 -11.74 7.26
CA SER A 87 -16.60 -12.19 8.04
C SER A 87 -16.84 -11.38 9.33
N SER A 88 -15.82 -10.66 9.83
CA SER A 88 -15.96 -9.71 10.96
C SER A 88 -16.56 -8.37 10.54
N GLY A 89 -16.72 -8.11 9.23
CA GLY A 89 -17.24 -6.86 8.70
C GLY A 89 -16.18 -5.79 8.44
N GLU A 90 -14.90 -6.17 8.47
CA GLU A 90 -13.76 -5.31 8.15
C GLU A 90 -13.40 -5.47 6.66
N TRP A 91 -12.95 -4.40 6.03
CA TRP A 91 -12.40 -4.44 4.69
C TRP A 91 -10.91 -4.65 4.76
N LEU A 92 -10.43 -5.70 4.09
CA LEU A 92 -9.03 -5.92 3.77
C LEU A 92 -8.75 -5.36 2.37
N ILE A 93 -7.75 -4.48 2.28
CA ILE A 93 -7.27 -3.88 1.04
C ILE A 93 -5.83 -4.32 0.79
N VAL A 94 -5.60 -4.84 -0.41
CA VAL A 94 -4.28 -5.18 -0.94
C VAL A 94 -4.02 -4.28 -2.14
N ALA A 95 -2.88 -3.59 -2.18
CA ALA A 95 -2.43 -2.85 -3.36
C ALA A 95 -1.08 -3.39 -3.82
N GLU A 96 -1.00 -3.75 -5.10
CA GLU A 96 0.19 -4.27 -5.75
C GLU A 96 0.77 -3.25 -6.71
N PHE A 97 2.09 -3.09 -6.72
CA PHE A 97 2.84 -2.08 -7.47
C PHE A 97 3.89 -2.72 -8.38
N ASP A 98 4.00 -2.25 -9.62
CA ASP A 98 5.00 -2.73 -10.58
C ASP A 98 5.68 -1.59 -11.35
N PRO A 99 7.02 -1.57 -11.43
CA PRO A 99 7.99 -2.32 -10.61
C PRO A 99 7.81 -2.13 -9.08
N PRO A 100 8.30 -3.07 -8.24
CA PRO A 100 8.30 -2.92 -6.79
C PRO A 100 9.14 -1.71 -6.35
N GLY A 101 8.63 -0.97 -5.36
CA GLY A 101 9.35 0.12 -4.71
C GLY A 101 10.15 -0.35 -3.50
N ASN A 102 10.53 0.61 -2.65
CA ASN A 102 11.26 0.37 -1.39
C ASN A 102 12.58 -0.41 -1.57
N VAL A 103 13.23 -0.22 -2.72
CA VAL A 103 14.54 -0.82 -2.99
C VAL A 103 15.61 -0.05 -2.24
N GLU A 104 16.38 -0.75 -1.40
CA GLU A 104 17.46 -0.16 -0.60
C GLU A 104 18.48 0.56 -1.48
N GLY A 105 18.84 1.79 -1.09
CA GLY A 105 19.73 2.65 -1.86
C GLY A 105 19.07 3.45 -3.00
N GLU A 106 17.79 3.25 -3.28
CA GLU A 106 17.08 3.95 -4.38
C GLU A 106 16.06 5.00 -3.91
N PHE A 107 15.84 5.16 -2.61
CA PHE A 107 14.83 6.05 -2.04
C PHE A 107 14.98 7.52 -2.47
N ALA A 108 16.19 8.08 -2.44
CA ALA A 108 16.41 9.49 -2.78
C ALA A 108 16.03 9.83 -4.24
N ALA A 109 16.09 8.86 -5.16
CA ALA A 109 15.72 9.03 -6.55
C ALA A 109 14.21 8.81 -6.79
N ASN A 110 13.53 8.10 -5.88
CA ASN A 110 12.15 7.65 -6.07
C ASN A 110 11.13 8.29 -5.14
N VAL A 111 11.56 8.91 -4.02
CA VAL A 111 10.68 9.57 -3.05
C VAL A 111 11.06 11.05 -3.00
N LEU A 112 10.39 11.84 -3.84
CA LEU A 112 10.74 13.24 -4.06
C LEU A 112 9.94 14.16 -3.13
N GLN A 113 10.59 15.21 -2.64
CA GLN A 113 9.93 16.25 -1.87
C GLN A 113 9.10 17.14 -2.81
N SER A 114 7.78 17.17 -2.61
CA SER A 114 6.83 18.02 -3.34
C SER A 114 6.62 19.38 -2.68
#